data_AF-A0A4R2QMS6-F1
#
_entry.id   AF-A0A4R2QMS6-F1
#
_cell.length_a   1.000
_cell.length_b   1.000
_cell.length_c   1.000
_cell.angle_alpha   90.00
_cell.angle_beta   90.00
_cell.angle_gamma   90.00
#
_symmetry.space_group_name_H-M   'P 1'
#
loop_
_entity.id
_entity.type
_entity.pdbx_description
1 polymer ?
#
loop_
_entity_poly.entity_id
_entity_poly.type
_entity_poly.pdbx_seq_one_letter_code
_entity_poly.pdbx_strand_id
1 'polypeptide(L)'
;MLVAAGIAVTLILVLGGGGAQATAEKVVAAINDKDAKAAAELECGDNSDGSMLAVPPELENAQIDASLESDAEENGDTATATISVKVSMQGQELELKGPMTFKNEGGDWCASNFEPEQPNM
;
A
#
# COMPACT_ATOMS: atom_id res chain seq x y z
N MET A 1 -4.70 -34.51 -15.98
CA MET A 1 -4.93 -34.16 -14.57
C MET A 1 -4.47 -32.72 -14.38
N LEU A 2 -5.39 -31.76 -14.30
CA LEU A 2 -5.05 -30.40 -13.85
C LEU A 2 -4.98 -30.44 -12.32
N VAL A 3 -3.80 -30.19 -11.77
CA VAL A 3 -3.66 -29.88 -10.34
C VAL A 3 -4.00 -28.40 -10.22
N ALA A 4 -5.28 -28.10 -9.99
CA ALA A 4 -5.68 -26.79 -9.53
C ALA A 4 -5.12 -26.61 -8.12
N ALA A 5 -3.99 -25.92 -8.00
CA ALA A 5 -3.53 -25.36 -6.74
C ALA A 5 -4.54 -24.27 -6.36
N GLY A 6 -5.65 -24.70 -5.76
CA GLY A 6 -6.57 -23.80 -5.08
C GLY A 6 -5.84 -23.29 -3.86
N ILE A 7 -5.17 -22.15 -3.99
CA ILE A 7 -4.80 -21.33 -2.85
C ILE A 7 -6.13 -20.96 -2.22
N ALA A 8 -6.48 -21.67 -1.15
CA ALA A 8 -7.52 -21.24 -0.25
C ALA A 8 -7.01 -19.95 0.39
N VAL A 9 -7.22 -18.83 -0.29
CA VAL A 9 -7.29 -17.54 0.39
C VAL A 9 -8.54 -17.67 1.24
N THR A 10 -8.38 -18.17 2.47
CA THR A 10 -9.36 -17.95 3.51
C THR A 10 -9.35 -16.44 3.74
N LEU A 11 -10.09 -15.73 2.89
CA LEU A 11 -10.64 -14.43 3.23
C LEU A 11 -11.45 -14.71 4.50
N ILE A 12 -10.82 -14.51 5.64
CA ILE A 12 -11.52 -14.24 6.87
C ILE A 12 -12.14 -12.87 6.61
N LEU A 13 -13.32 -12.89 5.99
CA LEU A 13 -14.25 -11.78 6.00
C LEU A 13 -14.57 -11.50 7.47
N VAL A 14 -13.77 -10.66 8.12
CA VAL A 14 -14.21 -9.95 9.32
C VAL A 14 -15.16 -8.88 8.81
N LEU A 15 -16.45 -9.21 8.89
CA LEU A 15 -17.57 -8.36 8.60
C LEU A 15 -17.41 -6.99 9.31
N GLY A 16 -17.21 -5.93 8.53
CA GLY A 16 -17.58 -4.55 8.88
C GLY A 16 -16.82 -3.89 10.03
N GLY A 17 -15.64 -3.36 9.73
CA GLY A 17 -14.95 -2.42 10.61
C GLY A 17 -13.60 -2.05 10.00
N GLY A 18 -13.38 -0.75 9.77
CA GLY A 18 -12.08 -0.25 9.28
C GLY A 18 -10.95 -0.74 10.19
N GLY A 19 -9.96 -1.38 9.58
CA GLY A 19 -8.77 -1.92 10.25
C GLY A 19 -7.54 -1.60 9.42
N ALA A 20 -6.35 -1.83 9.96
CA ALA A 20 -5.11 -1.51 9.27
C ALA A 20 -4.99 -2.25 7.92
N GLN A 21 -5.44 -3.51 7.87
CA GLN A 21 -5.45 -4.31 6.64
C GLN A 21 -6.28 -3.64 5.54
N ALA A 22 -7.49 -3.19 5.85
CA ALA A 22 -8.35 -2.54 4.87
C ALA A 22 -7.75 -1.20 4.39
N THR A 23 -7.07 -0.47 5.26
CA THR A 23 -6.33 0.74 4.88
C THR A 23 -5.14 0.39 3.99
N ALA A 24 -4.38 -0.66 4.30
CA ALA A 24 -3.26 -1.11 3.48
C ALA A 24 -3.71 -1.53 2.05
N GLU A 25 -4.82 -2.25 1.95
CA GLU A 25 -5.43 -2.62 0.66
C GLU A 25 -5.88 -1.38 -0.13
N LYS A 26 -6.49 -0.39 0.54
CA LYS A 26 -6.87 0.88 -0.09
C LYS A 26 -5.65 1.67 -0.58
N VAL A 27 -4.53 1.65 0.16
CA VAL A 27 -3.29 2.29 -0.29
C VAL A 27 -2.79 1.64 -1.57
N VAL A 28 -2.72 0.31 -1.61
CA VAL A 28 -2.32 -0.43 -2.81
C VAL A 28 -3.25 -0.14 -3.99
N ALA A 29 -4.56 -0.11 -3.76
CA ALA A 29 -5.53 0.25 -4.78
C ALA A 29 -5.31 1.68 -5.30
N ALA A 30 -5.15 2.68 -4.41
CA ALA A 30 -4.92 4.07 -4.78
C ALA A 30 -3.62 4.25 -5.60
N ILE A 31 -2.55 3.52 -5.26
CA ILE A 31 -1.29 3.54 -6.02
C ILE A 31 -1.49 2.95 -7.42
N ASN A 32 -2.16 1.80 -7.52
CA ASN A 32 -2.44 1.14 -8.81
C ASN A 32 -3.35 1.99 -9.71
N ASP A 33 -4.37 2.62 -9.12
CA ASP A 33 -5.31 3.51 -9.82
C ASP A 33 -4.70 4.89 -10.12
N LYS A 34 -3.51 5.19 -9.57
CA LYS A 34 -2.86 6.51 -9.59
C LYS A 34 -3.78 7.62 -9.07
N ASP A 35 -4.65 7.28 -8.12
CA ASP A 35 -5.60 8.21 -7.54
C ASP A 35 -4.93 8.98 -6.40
N ALA A 36 -4.27 10.09 -6.77
CA ALA A 36 -3.58 10.96 -5.82
C ALA A 36 -4.52 11.52 -4.74
N LYS A 37 -5.82 11.65 -5.02
CA LYS A 37 -6.78 12.13 -4.03
C LYS A 37 -7.09 11.04 -3.01
N ALA A 38 -7.41 9.84 -3.48
CA ALA A 38 -7.64 8.69 -2.60
C ALA A 38 -6.39 8.36 -1.77
N ALA A 39 -5.21 8.46 -2.37
CA ALA A 39 -3.93 8.30 -1.68
C ALA A 39 -3.76 9.32 -0.55
N ALA A 40 -4.02 10.60 -0.81
CA ALA A 40 -3.94 11.65 0.20
C ALA A 40 -4.93 11.46 1.36
N GLU A 41 -6.17 11.04 1.06
CA GLU A 41 -7.19 10.78 2.08
C GLU A 41 -6.84 9.59 3.01
N LEU A 42 -5.85 8.77 2.64
CA LEU A 42 -5.40 7.64 3.44
C LEU A 42 -4.25 7.98 4.38
N GLU A 43 -3.62 9.14 4.27
CA GLU A 43 -2.44 9.51 5.08
C GLU A 43 -2.82 10.08 6.45
N CYS A 44 -1.94 9.89 7.43
CA CYS A 44 -2.11 10.43 8.76
C CYS A 44 -1.69 11.90 8.83
N GLY A 45 -2.50 12.71 9.49
CA GLY A 45 -2.22 14.14 9.69
C GLY A 45 -2.61 15.01 8.49
N ASP A 46 -2.03 16.21 8.44
CA ASP A 46 -2.32 17.21 7.41
C ASP A 46 -1.25 17.15 6.33
N ASN A 47 -1.60 16.70 5.11
CA ASN A 47 -0.65 16.48 4.01
C ASN A 47 -0.23 17.78 3.31
N SER A 48 -0.19 18.88 4.05
CA SER A 48 0.15 20.21 3.57
C SER A 48 1.57 20.30 2.95
N ASP A 49 2.49 19.42 3.37
CA ASP A 49 3.85 19.32 2.84
C ASP A 49 3.98 18.38 1.62
N GLY A 50 2.85 17.78 1.19
CA GLY A 50 2.80 16.81 0.11
C GLY A 50 2.48 15.40 0.61
N SER A 51 1.89 14.59 -0.27
CA SER A 51 1.53 13.21 0.01
C SER A 51 2.73 12.29 -0.24
N MET A 52 3.13 11.48 0.75
CA MET A 52 4.10 10.39 0.58
C MET A 52 3.58 9.29 -0.36
N LEU A 53 2.26 9.20 -0.51
CA LEU A 53 1.59 8.25 -1.41
C LEU A 53 1.29 8.82 -2.80
N ALA A 54 1.53 10.11 -3.04
CA ALA A 54 1.29 10.70 -4.35
C ALA A 54 2.21 10.07 -5.39
N VAL A 55 1.60 9.62 -6.49
CA VAL A 55 2.34 9.22 -7.69
C VAL A 55 2.84 10.50 -8.36
N PRO A 56 4.17 10.69 -8.52
CA PRO A 56 4.71 11.88 -9.18
C PRO A 56 4.27 11.92 -10.66
N PRO A 57 4.07 13.11 -11.24
CA PRO A 57 3.57 13.25 -12.62
C PRO A 57 4.51 12.62 -13.66
N GLU A 58 5.79 12.50 -13.33
CA GLU A 58 6.79 11.82 -14.18
C GLU A 58 6.44 10.33 -14.42
N LEU A 59 5.63 9.73 -13.54
CA LEU A 59 5.17 8.34 -13.64
C LEU A 59 3.74 8.21 -14.21
N GLU A 60 3.13 9.28 -14.72
CA GLU A 60 1.80 9.22 -15.35
C GLU A 60 1.75 8.20 -16.50
N ASN A 61 2.83 8.07 -17.27
CA ASN A 61 2.97 7.11 -18.37
C ASN A 61 3.66 5.80 -17.97
N ALA A 62 4.10 5.66 -16.72
CA ALA A 62 4.71 4.43 -16.22
C ALA A 62 3.62 3.38 -15.93
N GLN A 63 3.93 2.10 -16.11
CA GLN A 63 3.09 1.03 -15.60
C GLN A 63 3.44 0.84 -14.12
N ILE A 64 2.47 1.01 -13.23
CA ILE A 64 2.63 0.84 -11.78
C ILE A 64 1.85 -0.41 -11.37
N ASP A 65 2.49 -1.27 -10.60
CA ASP A 65 1.91 -2.48 -10.02
C ASP A 65 2.33 -2.54 -8.55
N ALA A 66 1.39 -2.25 -7.66
CA ALA A 66 1.55 -2.31 -6.21
C ALA A 66 0.86 -3.56 -5.65
N SER A 67 1.49 -4.19 -4.65
CA SER A 67 1.00 -5.37 -3.96
C SER A 67 1.31 -5.35 -2.47
N LEU A 68 0.47 -6.02 -1.67
CA LEU A 68 0.81 -6.39 -0.30
C LEU A 68 1.62 -7.67 -0.31
N GLU A 69 2.82 -7.62 0.26
CA GLU A 69 3.72 -8.76 0.45
C GLU A 69 3.49 -9.45 1.80
N SER A 70 2.85 -8.74 2.73
CA SER A 70 2.38 -9.27 4.01
C SER A 70 1.03 -8.67 4.37
N ASP A 71 0.26 -9.39 5.18
CA ASP A 71 -0.87 -8.81 5.88
C ASP A 71 -0.39 -7.72 6.86
N ALA A 72 -1.28 -6.81 7.22
CA ALA A 72 -1.04 -5.77 8.21
C ALA A 72 -1.05 -6.37 9.62
N GLU A 73 0.09 -6.27 10.30
CA GLU A 73 0.25 -6.69 11.68
C GLU A 73 -0.11 -5.54 12.63
N GLU A 74 -1.32 -5.58 13.19
CA GLU A 74 -1.78 -4.61 14.18
C GLU A 74 -1.12 -4.83 15.56
N ASN A 75 -0.58 -3.75 16.12
CA ASN A 75 0.07 -3.67 17.42
C ASN A 75 -0.47 -2.44 18.18
N GLY A 76 -1.65 -2.60 18.79
CA GLY A 76 -2.36 -1.50 19.45
C GLY A 76 -2.83 -0.46 18.45
N ASP A 77 -2.37 0.78 18.61
CA ASP A 77 -2.75 1.92 17.75
C ASP A 77 -1.86 2.07 16.50
N THR A 78 -1.01 1.08 16.24
CA THR A 78 -0.11 1.05 15.08
C THR A 78 -0.20 -0.27 14.36
N ALA A 79 0.08 -0.29 13.07
CA ALA A 79 0.21 -1.52 12.31
C ALA A 79 1.30 -1.42 11.25
N THR A 80 1.80 -2.56 10.80
CA THR A 80 2.82 -2.60 9.75
C THR A 80 2.46 -3.64 8.70
N ALA A 81 2.56 -3.28 7.43
CA ALA A 81 2.43 -4.20 6.29
C ALA A 81 3.61 -3.99 5.34
N THR A 82 4.07 -5.03 4.66
CA THR A 82 5.09 -4.88 3.62
C THR A 82 4.41 -4.62 2.29
N ILE A 83 4.77 -3.53 1.61
CA ILE A 83 4.28 -3.19 0.28
C ILE A 83 5.42 -3.33 -0.73
N SER A 84 5.11 -3.90 -1.89
CA SER A 84 5.96 -3.81 -3.07
C SER A 84 5.29 -2.93 -4.13
N VAL A 85 6.07 -2.06 -4.77
CA VAL A 85 5.63 -1.20 -5.87
C VAL A 85 6.62 -1.38 -7.01
N LYS A 86 6.14 -1.96 -8.10
CA LYS A 86 6.87 -2.10 -9.36
C LYS A 86 6.47 -0.99 -10.29
N VAL A 87 7.46 -0.29 -10.83
CA VAL A 87 7.30 0.79 -11.78
C VAL A 87 8.08 0.43 -13.04
N SER A 88 7.37 0.30 -14.16
CA SER A 88 7.97 0.06 -15.47
C SER A 88 7.79 1.27 -16.37
N MET A 89 8.90 1.83 -16.85
CA MET A 89 8.90 3.02 -17.72
C MET A 89 10.02 2.92 -18.74
N GLN A 90 9.70 3.12 -20.02
CA GLN A 90 10.68 3.10 -21.13
C GLN A 90 11.58 1.85 -21.18
N GLY A 91 11.06 0.69 -20.77
CA GLY A 91 11.80 -0.58 -20.74
C GLY A 91 12.74 -0.73 -19.54
N GLN A 92 12.70 0.20 -18.58
CA GLN A 92 13.36 0.06 -17.28
C GLN A 92 12.31 -0.33 -16.24
N GLU A 93 12.65 -1.28 -15.38
CA GLU A 93 11.83 -1.70 -14.25
C GLU A 93 12.53 -1.30 -12.96
N LEU A 94 11.78 -0.68 -12.06
CA LEU A 94 12.17 -0.34 -10.71
C LEU A 94 11.20 -1.04 -9.76
N GLU A 95 11.72 -1.79 -8.81
CA GLU A 95 10.93 -2.36 -7.71
C GLU A 95 11.33 -1.66 -6.41
N LEU A 96 10.34 -1.06 -5.74
CA LEU A 96 10.46 -0.48 -4.41
C LEU A 96 9.68 -1.36 -3.45
N LYS A 97 10.36 -1.99 -2.50
CA LYS A 97 9.74 -2.84 -1.49
C LYS A 97 10.09 -2.34 -0.12
N GLY A 98 9.16 -2.31 0.82
CA GLY A 98 9.48 -1.96 2.19
C GLY A 98 8.30 -1.99 3.15
N PRO A 99 8.57 -1.86 4.46
CA PRO A 99 7.52 -1.71 5.46
C PRO A 99 6.78 -0.38 5.31
N MET A 100 5.46 -0.48 5.32
CA MET A 100 4.54 0.63 5.47
C MET A 100 3.91 0.58 6.86
N THR A 101 3.97 1.70 7.57
CA THR A 101 3.40 1.86 8.91
C THR A 101 2.07 2.60 8.82
N PHE A 102 1.07 2.06 9.53
CA PHE A 102 -0.25 2.65 9.70
C PHE A 102 -0.46 3.03 11.16
N LYS A 103 -1.32 4.02 11.40
CA LYS A 103 -1.73 4.45 12.73
C LYS A 103 -3.25 4.49 12.82
N ASN A 104 -3.76 4.22 14.01
CA ASN A 104 -5.15 4.38 14.36
C ASN A 104 -5.34 5.72 15.08
N GLU A 105 -6.01 6.66 14.43
CA GLU A 105 -6.34 7.97 14.98
C GLU A 105 -7.81 8.00 15.42
N GLY A 106 -8.09 7.43 16.60
CA GLY A 106 -9.42 7.52 17.21
C GLY A 106 -10.48 6.61 16.59
N GLY A 107 -10.07 5.52 15.94
CA GLY A 107 -10.93 4.54 15.28
C GLY A 107 -10.74 4.50 13.75
N ASP A 108 -10.04 5.47 13.19
CA ASP A 108 -9.73 5.56 11.76
C ASP A 108 -8.27 5.24 11.50
N TRP A 109 -8.02 4.28 10.62
CA TRP A 109 -6.68 3.85 10.25
C TRP A 109 -6.16 4.64 9.04
N CYS A 110 -4.96 5.19 9.17
CA CYS A 110 -4.28 5.98 8.15
C CYS A 110 -2.82 5.51 7.99
N ALA A 111 -2.22 5.84 6.86
CA ALA A 111 -0.85 5.60 6.47
C ALA A 111 0.07 6.68 7.07
N SER A 112 1.02 6.28 7.91
CA SER A 112 1.91 7.23 8.59
C SER A 112 3.31 7.30 8.01
N ASN A 113 3.84 6.20 7.48
CA ASN A 113 5.21 6.16 6.98
C ASN A 113 5.38 5.02 5.97
N PHE A 114 6.27 5.21 4.98
CA PHE A 114 6.72 4.15 4.09
C PHE A 114 8.25 4.21 3.98
N GLU A 115 8.92 3.12 4.35
CA GLU A 115 10.38 3.01 4.33
C GLU A 115 10.80 1.99 3.27
N PRO A 116 10.87 2.37 1.98
CA PRO A 116 11.32 1.45 0.94
C PRO A 116 12.77 1.04 1.22
N GLU A 117 13.03 -0.26 1.19
CA GLU A 117 14.37 -0.83 1.11
C GLU A 117 15.03 -0.24 -0.14
N GLN A 118 16.14 0.47 0.05
CA GLN A 118 16.82 1.08 -1.08
C GLN A 118 17.32 -0.02 -2.02
N PRO A 119 17.05 0.07 -3.34
CA PRO A 119 17.66 -0.86 -4.27
C PRO A 119 19.17 -0.65 -4.22
N ASN A 120 19.92 -1.66 -3.78
CA ASN A 120 21.39 -1.64 -3.84
C ASN A 120 21.81 -1.42 -5.31
N MET A 121 22.32 -0.22 -5.60
CA MET A 121 22.89 0.13 -6.91
C MET A 121 24.26 -0.52 -7.12
#